data_AF-A0A1I3TFG9-F1
#
_entry.id   AF-A0A1I3TFG9-F1
#
_cell.length_a   1.000
_cell.length_b   1.000
_cell.length_c   1.000
_cell.angle_alpha   90.00
_cell.angle_beta   90.00
_cell.angle_gamma   90.00
#
_symmetry.space_group_name_H-M   'P 1'
#
loop_
_entity.id
_entity.type
_entity.pdbx_description
1 polymer ?
#
loop_
_entity_poly.entity_id
_entity_poly.type
_entity_poly.pdbx_seq_one_letter_code
_entity_poly.pdbx_strand_id
1 'polypeptide(L)' 'MKKYYAFALVPIVLALAFFVFSKAFELLRQPSDYDVFYGVMLLCIIIFIIIKAGIYVSKNWND' A
#
# COMPACT_ATOMS: atom_id res chain seq x y z
N MET A 1 1.53 -24.86 -1.03
CA MET A 1 0.37 -23.94 -0.93
C MET A 1 0.78 -22.52 -0.55
N LYS A 2 1.58 -22.29 0.51
CA LYS A 2 1.98 -20.95 0.99
C LYS A 2 2.55 -20.00 -0.08
N LYS A 3 3.40 -20.51 -0.99
CA LYS A 3 3.99 -19.74 -2.11
C LYS A 3 2.95 -19.24 -3.12
N TYR A 4 1.92 -20.02 -3.41
CA TYR A 4 0.83 -19.63 -4.32
C TYR A 4 -0.07 -18.55 -3.70
N TYR A 5 -0.34 -18.63 -2.40
CA TYR A 5 -1.04 -17.57 -1.67
C TYR A 5 -0.25 -16.25 -1.65
N ALA A 6 1.08 -16.32 -1.46
CA ALA A 6 1.94 -15.16 -1.53
C ALA A 6 1.92 -14.50 -2.93
N PHE A 7 1.97 -15.31 -4.00
CA PHE A 7 1.85 -14.81 -5.38
C PHE A 7 0.50 -14.17 -5.68
N ALA A 8 -0.60 -14.72 -5.17
CA ALA A 8 -1.94 -14.14 -5.34
C ALA A 8 -2.12 -12.84 -4.54
N LEU A 9 -1.42 -12.69 -3.42
CA LEU A 9 -1.48 -11.50 -2.57
C LEU A 9 -0.81 -10.27 -3.23
N VAL A 10 0.29 -10.48 -3.97
CA VAL A 10 1.05 -9.41 -4.63
C VAL A 10 0.20 -8.51 -5.54
N PRO A 11 -0.56 -9.03 -6.53
CA PRO A 11 -1.38 -8.19 -7.40
C PRO A 11 -2.50 -7.46 -6.65
N ILE A 12 -3.05 -8.07 -5.58
CA ILE A 12 -4.07 -7.44 -4.73
C ILE A 12 -3.47 -6.23 -3.98
N VAL A 13 -2.30 -6.41 -3.37
CA VAL A 13 -1.61 -5.33 -2.64
C VAL A 13 -1.18 -4.21 -3.59
N LEU A 14 -0.73 -4.55 -4.81
CA LEU A 14 -0.38 -3.56 -5.83
C LEU A 14 -1.60 -2.77 -6.31
N ALA A 15 -2.73 -3.44 -6.58
CA ALA A 15 -3.96 -2.78 -6.99
C ALA A 15 -4.49 -1.85 -5.89
N LEU A 16 -4.47 -2.31 -4.64
CA LEU A 16 -4.85 -1.50 -3.48
C LEU A 16 -3.91 -0.30 -3.33
N ALA A 17 -2.60 -0.51 -3.47
CA ALA A 17 -1.61 0.56 -3.41
C ALA A 17 -1.87 1.62 -4.48
N PHE A 18 -2.09 1.21 -5.73
CA PHE A 18 -2.38 2.13 -6.82
C PHE A 18 -3.63 2.99 -6.57
N PHE A 19 -4.70 2.37 -6.08
CA PHE A 19 -5.93 3.08 -5.72
C PHE A 19 -5.68 4.10 -4.60
N VAL A 20 -4.99 3.69 -3.53
CA VAL A 20 -4.71 4.56 -2.39
C VAL A 20 -3.76 5.70 -2.76
N PHE A 21 -2.71 5.45 -3.56
CA PHE A 21 -1.83 6.49 -4.06
C PHE A 21 -2.60 7.52 -4.91
N SER A 22 -3.50 7.06 -5.78
CA SER A 22 -4.33 7.95 -6.59
C SER A 22 -5.15 8.90 -5.72
N LYS A 23 -5.78 8.38 -4.65
CA LYS A 23 -6.55 9.17 -3.69
C LYS A 23 -5.69 10.09 -2.84
N ALA A 24 -4.52 9.63 -2.41
CA ALA A 24 -3.58 10.47 -1.67
C ALA A 24 -3.08 11.65 -2.51
N PHE A 25 -2.74 11.43 -3.78
CA PHE A 25 -2.33 12.51 -4.68
C PHE A 25 -3.45 13.50 -4.99
N GLU A 26 -4.70 13.03 -5.06
CA GLU A 26 -5.87 13.91 -5.19
C GLU A 26 -5.97 14.86 -3.98
N LEU A 27 -5.81 14.32 -2.76
CA LEU A 27 -5.83 15.09 -1.52
C LEU A 27 -4.64 16.05 -1.38
N LEU A 28 -3.45 15.65 -1.81
CA LEU A 28 -2.26 16.50 -1.80
C LEU A 28 -2.34 17.71 -2.74
N ARG A 29 -3.24 17.70 -3.72
CA ARG A 29 -3.49 18.82 -4.64
C ARG A 29 -4.56 19.77 -4.13
N GLN A 30 -5.25 19.42 -3.05
CA GLN A 30 -6.26 20.29 -2.47
C GLN A 30 -5.61 21.52 -1.82
N PRO A 31 -6.27 22.68 -1.83
CA PRO A 31 -5.75 23.90 -1.20
C PRO A 31 -5.83 23.89 0.33
N SER A 32 -6.52 22.91 0.93
CA SER A 32 -6.70 22.77 2.37
C SER A 32 -5.53 22.01 2.99
N ASP A 33 -4.85 22.63 3.96
CA ASP A 33 -3.76 22.00 4.71
C ASP A 33 -4.20 20.71 5.41
N TYR A 34 -5.48 20.63 5.84
CA TYR A 34 -6.05 19.43 6.44
C TYR A 34 -6.14 18.29 5.42
N ASP A 35 -6.57 18.57 4.19
CA ASP A 35 -6.66 17.56 3.13
C ASP A 35 -5.27 17.09 2.71
N VAL A 36 -4.32 18.00 2.59
CA VAL A 36 -2.90 17.67 2.35
C VAL A 36 -2.37 16.76 3.46
N PHE A 37 -2.64 17.07 4.73
CA PHE A 37 -2.24 16.23 5.86
C PHE A 37 -2.86 14.83 5.78
N TYR A 38 -4.16 14.71 5.45
CA TYR A 38 -4.81 13.42 5.24
C TYR A 38 -4.19 12.63 4.07
N GLY A 39 -3.82 13.32 2.99
CA GLY A 39 -3.10 12.73 1.87
C GLY A 39 -1.76 12.13 2.31
N VAL A 40 -0.96 12.88 3.07
CA VAL A 40 0.32 12.39 3.63
C VAL A 40 0.09 11.20 4.56
N MET A 41 -0.93 11.26 5.43
CA MET A 41 -1.25 10.17 6.35
C MET A 41 -1.62 8.88 5.59
N LEU A 42 -2.43 9.00 4.53
CA LEU A 42 -2.77 7.89 3.62
C LEU A 42 -1.52 7.28 2.97
N LEU A 43 -0.56 8.10 2.52
CA LEU A 43 0.71 7.62 1.99
C LEU A 43 1.51 6.82 3.02
N CYS A 44 1.61 7.32 4.26
CA CYS A 44 2.32 6.63 5.33
C CYS A 44 1.71 5.25 5.63
N ILE A 45 0.37 5.17 5.69
CA ILE A 45 -0.35 3.92 5.96
C ILE A 45 -0.10 2.91 4.83
N ILE A 46 -0.22 3.31 3.57
CA ILE A 46 -0.06 2.38 2.45
C ILE A 46 1.38 1.89 2.31
N ILE A 47 2.38 2.76 2.54
CA ILE A 47 3.79 2.36 2.56
C ILE A 47 4.03 1.31 3.65
N PHE A 48 3.48 1.51 4.85
CA PHE A 48 3.58 0.53 5.93
C PHE A 48 2.97 -0.83 5.56
N ILE A 49 1.79 -0.84 4.93
CA ILE A 49 1.14 -2.07 4.46
C ILE A 49 2.00 -2.78 3.42
N ILE A 50 2.56 -2.05 2.43
CA ILE A 50 3.44 -2.62 1.40
C ILE A 50 4.67 -3.28 2.03
N ILE A 51 5.31 -2.62 3.00
CA ILE A 51 6.47 -3.18 3.72
C ILE A 51 6.07 -4.47 4.45
N LYS A 52 4.96 -4.46 5.20
CA LYS A 52 4.46 -5.65 5.91
C LYS A 52 4.13 -6.80 4.97
N ALA A 53 3.48 -6.51 3.84
CA ALA A 53 3.17 -7.48 2.82
C ALA A 53 4.46 -8.06 2.20
N GLY A 54 5.45 -7.21 1.90
CA GLY A 54 6.75 -7.64 1.38
C GLY A 54 7.50 -8.58 2.33
N ILE A 55 7.54 -8.25 3.63
CA ILE A 55 8.12 -9.12 4.66
C ILE A 55 7.38 -10.46 4.73
N TYR A 56 6.04 -10.44 4.71
CA TYR A 56 5.23 -11.65 4.73
C TYR A 56 5.48 -12.54 3.50
N VAL A 57 5.51 -11.96 2.30
CA VAL A 57 5.79 -12.68 1.06
C VAL A 57 7.19 -13.27 1.09
N SER A 58 8.21 -12.49 1.48
CA SER A 58 9.61 -12.95 1.58
C SER A 58 9.75 -14.14 2.54
N LYS A 59 9.14 -14.07 3.72
CA LYS A 59 9.15 -15.17 4.69
C LYS A 59 8.53 -16.46 4.11
N ASN A 60 7.34 -16.35 3.51
CA ASN A 60 6.64 -17.51 2.94
C ASN A 60 7.24 -18.04 1.62
N TRP A 61 8.19 -17.31 1.02
CA TRP A 61 8.91 -17.73 -0.17
C TRP A 61 10.17 -18.55 0.17
N ASN A 62 10.90 -18.12 1.19
CA ASN A 62 12.15 -18.74 1.63
C ASN A 62 11.94 -19.96 2.53
N ASP A 63 10.76 -20.09 3.14
CA ASP A 63 10.26 -21.31 3.79
C ASP A 63 9.71 -22.34 2.78
#